data_AF-A0A970CU12-F1
#
_entry.id   AF-A0A970CU12-F1
#
_cell.length_a   1.000
_cell.length_b   1.000
_cell.length_c   1.000
_cell.angle_alpha   90.00
_cell.angle_beta   90.00
_cell.angle_gamma   90.00
#
_symmetry.space_group_name_H-M   'P 1'
#
loop_
_entity.id
_entity.type
_entity.pdbx_description
1 polymer ?
#
loop_
_entity_poly.entity_id
_entity_poly.type
_entity_poly.pdbx_seq_one_letter_code
_entity_poly.pdbx_strand_id
1 'polypeptide(L)'
;MKSTKIIVLFLIMALLFSVASSVRADQTNTKTQQPGENFDTTKVDLGSVGARYIPIEEKRVKTRVQKIDLKYDYDLFGREDFEYFPLQLGNGDYKVLVFENITGNRYRQVKARSMKAEIKNPLDVYKASIQTVNWDPEMKIIKKASELTKGLKTDKQKITAIYNFVIDTFSYDYDKINNIEITYIPDIEKIYEEKSGICYDYSAVLAAMLRSQDIPAKLIKGYTDLVKGYHAWNEVYLAEEDRWLVIDSTYDSGLKKKNRKFTMEKDSKKYHGTKEY
;
A
#
# COMPACT_ATOMS: atom_id res chain seq x y z
N MET A 1 -29.69 3.78 93.46
CA MET A 1 -31.00 4.22 92.93
C MET A 1 -30.83 5.54 92.21
N LYS A 2 -31.50 5.70 91.07
CA LYS A 2 -31.58 6.87 90.18
C LYS A 2 -30.59 6.91 89.01
N SER A 3 -31.19 6.62 87.86
CA SER A 3 -30.74 6.75 86.50
C SER A 3 -30.33 8.17 86.14
N THR A 4 -29.24 8.31 85.41
CA THR A 4 -28.91 9.53 84.68
C THR A 4 -29.08 9.24 83.19
N LYS A 5 -30.11 9.82 82.57
CA LYS A 5 -30.22 9.95 81.11
C LYS A 5 -29.48 11.24 80.73
N ILE A 6 -28.38 11.14 79.99
CA ILE A 6 -27.82 12.28 79.25
C ILE A 6 -27.61 11.85 77.81
N ILE A 7 -28.08 12.73 76.94
CA ILE A 7 -28.32 12.62 75.51
C ILE A 7 -26.99 12.48 74.76
N VAL A 8 -26.87 11.46 73.91
CA VAL A 8 -25.79 11.34 72.93
C VAL A 8 -26.17 12.16 71.71
N LEU A 9 -25.49 13.28 71.49
CA LEU A 9 -25.53 14.04 70.24
C LEU A 9 -24.31 13.64 69.41
N PHE A 10 -24.54 13.01 68.26
CA PHE A 10 -23.52 12.64 67.28
C PHE A 10 -22.93 13.89 66.63
N LEU A 11 -21.62 14.12 66.80
CA LEU A 11 -20.85 15.05 65.98
C LEU A 11 -19.88 14.22 65.13
N ILE A 12 -20.16 14.12 63.84
CA ILE A 12 -19.36 13.39 62.85
C ILE A 12 -18.09 14.20 62.58
N MET A 13 -16.95 13.69 63.05
CA MET A 13 -15.62 14.19 62.72
C MET A 13 -15.13 13.48 61.46
N ALA A 14 -15.13 14.18 60.32
CA ALA A 14 -14.62 13.66 59.06
C ALA A 14 -13.09 13.57 59.10
N LEU A 15 -12.57 12.35 59.06
CA LEU A 15 -11.15 12.03 58.86
C LEU A 15 -10.77 12.27 57.39
N LEU A 16 -9.87 13.23 57.16
CA LEU A 16 -9.19 13.43 55.89
C LEU A 16 -8.21 12.28 55.65
N PHE A 17 -8.60 11.31 54.82
CA PHE A 17 -7.67 10.36 54.21
C PHE A 17 -6.99 11.02 53.00
N SER A 18 -5.69 11.22 53.09
CA SER A 18 -4.82 11.57 51.96
C SER A 18 -4.73 10.36 51.02
N VAL A 19 -5.50 10.39 49.94
CA VAL A 19 -5.35 9.44 48.84
C VAL A 19 -4.23 9.95 47.94
N ALA A 20 -3.13 9.21 47.88
CA ALA A 20 -2.10 9.38 46.87
C ALA A 20 -2.76 9.29 45.49
N SER A 21 -2.75 10.40 44.76
CA SER A 21 -3.17 10.45 43.36
C SER A 21 -2.21 9.59 42.56
N SER A 22 -2.71 8.43 42.12
CA SER A 22 -2.07 7.69 41.03
C SER A 22 -2.05 8.60 39.81
N VAL A 23 -0.85 8.85 39.29
CA VAL A 23 -0.65 9.45 37.98
C VAL A 23 -1.26 8.48 36.97
N ARG A 24 -2.49 8.78 36.55
CA ARG A 24 -3.08 8.15 35.36
C ARG A 24 -2.27 8.70 34.19
N ALA A 25 -1.52 7.82 33.52
CA ALA A 25 -0.90 8.12 32.25
C ALA A 25 -1.98 8.71 31.34
N ASP A 26 -1.77 9.97 30.94
CA ASP A 26 -2.59 10.66 29.97
C ASP A 26 -2.57 9.80 28.70
N GLN A 27 -3.71 9.19 28.38
CA GLN A 27 -3.86 8.51 27.11
C GLN A 27 -3.69 9.57 26.04
N THR A 28 -2.57 9.50 25.33
CA THR A 28 -2.29 10.31 24.15
C THR A 28 -3.54 10.33 23.29
N ASN A 29 -4.12 11.51 23.20
CA ASN A 29 -5.31 11.83 22.45
C ASN A 29 -4.96 11.76 20.95
N THR A 30 -4.75 10.55 20.42
CA THR A 30 -4.73 10.34 18.97
C THR A 30 -6.17 10.50 18.53
N LYS A 31 -6.55 11.73 18.14
CA LYS A 31 -7.73 11.94 17.31
C LYS A 31 -7.56 11.01 16.12
N THR A 32 -8.31 9.91 16.07
CA THR A 32 -8.46 9.13 14.85
C THR A 32 -9.06 10.11 13.85
N GLN A 33 -8.20 10.59 12.94
CA GLN A 33 -8.67 11.43 11.85
C GLN A 33 -9.72 10.61 11.12
N GLN A 34 -10.86 11.21 10.78
CA GLN A 34 -11.87 10.55 9.97
C GLN A 34 -11.59 10.88 8.50
N PRO A 35 -11.91 9.98 7.55
CA PRO A 35 -11.85 10.30 6.14
C PRO A 35 -12.69 11.55 5.84
N GLY A 36 -12.17 12.44 5.00
CA GLY A 36 -12.95 13.57 4.48
C GLY A 36 -13.93 13.14 3.40
N GLU A 37 -14.64 14.10 2.81
CA GLU A 37 -15.61 13.79 1.74
C GLU A 37 -14.94 13.15 0.51
N ASN A 38 -13.91 13.78 -0.04
CA ASN A 38 -13.22 13.33 -1.26
C ASN A 38 -11.79 12.83 -1.04
N PHE A 39 -11.23 13.07 0.15
CA PHE A 39 -9.84 12.73 0.47
C PHE A 39 -9.76 12.08 1.84
N ASP A 40 -9.01 10.99 1.92
CA ASP A 40 -8.73 10.28 3.17
C ASP A 40 -7.25 10.44 3.52
N THR A 41 -6.97 11.16 4.60
CA THR A 41 -5.61 11.39 5.10
C THR A 41 -5.24 10.51 6.29
N THR A 42 -6.10 9.56 6.67
CA THR A 42 -5.94 8.74 7.87
C THR A 42 -4.78 7.75 7.81
N LYS A 43 -4.29 7.47 6.59
CA LYS A 43 -3.17 6.55 6.33
C LYS A 43 -1.89 7.28 5.85
N VAL A 44 -1.83 8.61 6.00
CA VAL A 44 -0.69 9.41 5.55
C VAL A 44 0.58 9.05 6.32
N ASP A 45 0.50 8.77 7.62
CA ASP A 45 1.66 8.36 8.42
C ASP A 45 2.14 6.93 8.07
N LEU A 46 1.29 6.15 7.41
CA LEU A 46 1.57 4.84 6.82
C LEU A 46 1.94 4.93 5.32
N GLY A 47 2.15 6.15 4.79
CA GLY A 47 2.70 6.34 3.44
C GLY A 47 1.69 6.30 2.29
N SER A 48 0.38 6.45 2.56
CA SER A 48 -0.64 6.51 1.50
C SER A 48 -1.72 7.55 1.76
N VAL A 49 -2.40 7.98 0.69
CA VAL A 49 -3.53 8.90 0.76
C VAL A 49 -4.68 8.38 -0.09
N GLY A 50 -5.91 8.46 0.45
CA GLY A 50 -7.10 8.09 -0.29
C GLY A 50 -7.67 9.26 -1.09
N ALA A 51 -8.18 8.98 -2.28
CA ALA A 51 -9.05 9.88 -3.02
C ALA A 51 -10.28 9.14 -3.54
N ARG A 52 -11.43 9.83 -3.56
CA ARG A 52 -12.66 9.38 -4.21
C ARG A 52 -13.42 10.55 -4.78
N TYR A 53 -14.12 10.31 -5.89
CA TYR A 53 -14.94 11.34 -6.51
C TYR A 53 -15.92 10.73 -7.50
N ILE A 54 -17.21 10.93 -7.26
CA ILE A 54 -18.28 10.49 -8.16
C ILE A 54 -18.67 11.71 -9.00
N PRO A 55 -18.39 11.71 -10.32
CA PRO A 55 -18.82 12.80 -11.19
C PRO A 55 -20.34 12.79 -11.35
N ILE A 56 -20.93 13.97 -11.57
CA ILE A 56 -22.39 14.10 -11.77
C ILE A 56 -22.85 13.33 -13.02
N GLU A 57 -21.99 13.24 -14.03
CA GLU A 57 -22.19 12.47 -15.25
C GLU A 57 -21.02 11.51 -15.43
N GLU A 58 -21.25 10.36 -16.06
CA GLU A 58 -20.20 9.37 -16.32
C GLU A 58 -19.07 9.97 -17.17
N LYS A 59 -17.93 10.24 -16.52
CA LYS A 59 -16.74 10.87 -17.12
C LYS A 59 -15.49 10.22 -16.57
N ARG A 60 -14.43 10.22 -17.37
CA ARG A 60 -13.10 9.83 -16.88
C ARG A 60 -12.65 10.81 -15.80
N VAL A 61 -12.23 10.28 -14.67
CA VAL A 61 -11.67 11.05 -13.56
C VAL A 61 -10.21 10.67 -13.38
N LYS A 62 -9.39 11.63 -12.94
CA LYS A 62 -8.00 11.40 -12.57
C LYS A 62 -7.72 11.99 -11.21
N THR A 63 -6.78 11.40 -10.49
CA THR A 63 -6.16 12.03 -9.32
C THR A 63 -4.68 12.32 -9.60
N ARG A 64 -4.17 13.37 -8.96
CA ARG A 64 -2.73 13.69 -8.95
C ARG A 64 -2.25 13.76 -7.52
N VAL A 65 -1.18 13.03 -7.23
CA VAL A 65 -0.36 13.22 -6.02
C VAL A 65 0.85 14.05 -6.42
N GLN A 66 0.97 15.25 -5.86
CA GLN A 66 2.01 16.22 -6.21
C GLN A 66 2.77 16.67 -4.96
N LYS A 67 4.11 16.73 -5.08
CA LYS A 67 5.02 17.36 -4.11
C LYS A 67 6.00 18.25 -4.85
N ILE A 68 5.93 19.56 -4.59
CA ILE A 68 6.69 20.59 -5.32
C ILE A 68 6.43 20.42 -6.84
N ASP A 69 7.47 20.13 -7.63
CA ASP A 69 7.40 19.97 -9.09
C ASP A 69 7.22 18.50 -9.52
N LEU A 70 7.34 17.56 -8.60
CA LEU A 70 7.18 16.13 -8.85
C LEU A 70 5.71 15.74 -8.70
N LYS A 71 5.23 14.92 -9.64
CA LYS A 71 3.82 14.50 -9.69
C LYS A 71 3.63 13.11 -10.26
N TYR A 72 2.61 12.43 -9.72
CA TYR A 72 2.07 11.19 -10.27
C TYR A 72 0.59 11.38 -10.56
N ASP A 73 0.21 11.05 -11.79
CA ASP A 73 -1.17 11.05 -12.25
C ASP A 73 -1.68 9.61 -12.28
N TYR A 74 -2.90 9.42 -11.82
CA TYR A 74 -3.59 8.13 -11.78
C TYR A 74 -4.98 8.31 -12.37
N ASP A 75 -5.47 7.31 -13.11
CA ASP A 75 -6.92 7.23 -13.35
C ASP A 75 -7.61 6.98 -12.00
N LEU A 76 -8.75 7.63 -11.78
CA LEU A 76 -9.58 7.47 -10.58
C LEU A 76 -10.91 6.92 -11.09
N PHE A 77 -11.28 5.72 -10.66
CA PHE A 77 -12.43 4.99 -11.23
C PHE A 77 -13.76 5.37 -10.57
N GLY A 78 -13.75 6.43 -9.74
CA GLY A 78 -14.95 7.16 -9.35
C GLY A 78 -15.96 6.34 -8.57
N ARG A 79 -15.48 5.57 -7.59
CA ARG A 79 -16.29 4.71 -6.72
C ARG A 79 -16.72 5.45 -5.44
N GLU A 80 -17.71 4.89 -4.75
CA GLU A 80 -18.07 5.33 -3.39
C GLU A 80 -16.92 5.09 -2.40
N ASP A 81 -16.13 4.02 -2.64
CA ASP A 81 -14.96 3.68 -1.84
C ASP A 81 -13.74 4.50 -2.23
N PHE A 82 -12.84 4.66 -1.25
CA PHE A 82 -11.54 5.30 -1.47
C PHE A 82 -10.59 4.40 -2.23
N GLU A 83 -9.95 4.96 -3.26
CA GLU A 83 -8.75 4.40 -3.84
C GLU A 83 -7.54 5.05 -3.18
N TYR A 84 -6.52 4.26 -2.84
CA TYR A 84 -5.32 4.76 -2.16
C TYR A 84 -4.13 4.88 -3.10
N PHE A 85 -3.33 5.92 -2.88
CA PHE A 85 -2.18 6.28 -3.70
C PHE A 85 -0.95 6.45 -2.80
N PRO A 86 0.24 6.01 -3.25
CA PRO A 86 1.45 6.08 -2.45
C PRO A 86 1.92 7.53 -2.27
N LEU A 87 2.63 7.78 -1.17
CA LEU A 87 3.36 9.01 -0.89
C LEU A 87 4.86 8.78 -1.08
N GLN A 88 5.24 8.25 -2.25
CA GLN A 88 6.60 7.82 -2.58
C GLN A 88 7.60 8.96 -2.78
N LEU A 89 7.15 10.23 -2.74
CA LEU A 89 8.01 11.41 -2.82
C LEU A 89 8.56 11.84 -1.42
N GLY A 90 8.35 11.01 -0.40
CA GLY A 90 8.84 11.18 0.96
C GLY A 90 8.06 12.23 1.76
N ASN A 91 8.62 12.62 2.91
CA ASN A 91 7.99 13.60 3.81
C ASN A 91 7.97 15.01 3.23
N GLY A 92 6.97 15.80 3.62
CA GLY A 92 6.82 17.20 3.25
C GLY A 92 5.42 17.55 2.77
N ASP A 93 5.29 18.70 2.11
CA ASP A 93 4.00 19.22 1.68
C ASP A 93 3.53 18.60 0.36
N TYR A 94 2.29 18.11 0.37
CA TYR A 94 1.63 17.52 -0.78
C TYR A 94 0.38 18.32 -1.16
N LYS A 95 0.06 18.25 -2.45
CA LYS A 95 -1.25 18.58 -2.99
C LYS A 95 -1.83 17.36 -3.69
N VAL A 96 -3.00 16.92 -3.24
CA VAL A 96 -3.80 15.88 -3.91
C VAL A 96 -4.93 16.56 -4.67
N LEU A 97 -5.07 16.25 -5.95
CA LEU A 97 -5.98 16.94 -6.87
C LEU A 97 -6.87 15.92 -7.56
N VAL A 98 -8.15 16.25 -7.75
CA VAL A 98 -9.05 15.47 -8.60
C VAL A 98 -9.40 16.27 -9.84
N PHE A 99 -9.40 15.61 -10.99
CA PHE A 99 -9.73 16.19 -12.27
C PHE A 99 -10.82 15.40 -12.99
N GLU A 100 -11.80 16.10 -13.56
CA GLU A 100 -12.78 15.54 -14.49
C GLU A 100 -12.35 15.76 -15.93
N ASN A 101 -12.60 14.79 -16.79
CA ASN A 101 -12.40 14.94 -18.22
C ASN A 101 -13.42 15.92 -18.82
N ILE A 102 -12.94 16.77 -19.72
CA ILE A 102 -13.78 17.65 -20.54
C ILE A 102 -13.94 17.05 -21.94
N THR A 103 -12.81 16.77 -22.60
CA THR A 103 -12.76 16.17 -23.94
C THR A 103 -11.35 15.69 -24.24
N GLY A 104 -11.21 14.53 -24.90
CA GLY A 104 -9.92 13.94 -25.23
C GLY A 104 -9.00 13.87 -23.99
N ASN A 105 -7.85 14.55 -24.07
CA ASN A 105 -6.87 14.64 -22.97
C ASN A 105 -6.97 15.92 -22.13
N ARG A 106 -8.05 16.71 -22.27
CA ARG A 106 -8.28 17.92 -21.49
C ARG A 106 -9.08 17.61 -20.24
N TYR A 107 -8.58 18.08 -19.10
CA TYR A 107 -9.15 17.83 -17.79
C TYR A 107 -9.28 19.14 -17.01
N ARG A 108 -10.35 19.27 -16.21
CA ARG A 108 -10.59 20.39 -15.29
C ARG A 108 -10.39 19.91 -13.86
N GLN A 109 -9.66 20.67 -13.06
CA GLN A 109 -9.56 20.41 -11.61
C GLN A 109 -10.92 20.68 -10.95
N VAL A 110 -11.41 19.73 -10.16
CA VAL A 110 -12.71 19.83 -9.46
C VAL A 110 -12.59 19.77 -7.95
N LYS A 111 -11.57 19.08 -7.42
CA LYS A 111 -11.28 19.03 -5.98
C LYS A 111 -9.79 19.15 -5.76
N ALA A 112 -9.41 19.64 -4.57
CA ALA A 112 -8.03 19.76 -4.16
C ALA A 112 -7.92 19.64 -2.63
N ARG A 113 -6.83 19.04 -2.17
CA ARG A 113 -6.45 18.99 -0.75
C ARG A 113 -4.96 19.23 -0.62
N SER A 114 -4.58 20.20 0.20
CA SER A 114 -3.22 20.33 0.70
C SER A 114 -3.09 19.56 2.00
N MET A 115 -1.95 18.90 2.18
CA MET A 115 -1.63 18.13 3.38
C MET A 115 -0.12 18.06 3.58
N LYS A 116 0.31 17.79 4.80
CA LYS A 116 1.71 17.50 5.12
C LYS A 116 1.84 16.01 5.40
N ALA A 117 2.79 15.35 4.74
CA ALA A 117 3.12 13.95 4.98
C ALA A 117 4.27 13.85 6.00
N GLU A 118 3.99 13.17 7.10
CA GLU A 118 4.94 12.84 8.16
C GLU A 118 4.93 11.31 8.36
N ILE A 119 5.52 10.62 7.39
CA ILE A 119 5.67 9.17 7.36
C ILE A 119 6.76 8.79 8.36
N LYS A 120 6.41 7.91 9.31
CA LYS A 120 7.31 7.52 10.41
C LYS A 120 8.46 6.63 9.92
N ASN A 121 8.12 5.60 9.13
CA ASN A 121 9.09 4.74 8.47
C ASN A 121 8.91 4.87 6.94
N PRO A 122 9.91 5.38 6.19
CA PRO A 122 9.82 5.50 4.75
C PRO A 122 9.48 4.19 4.02
N LEU A 123 9.80 3.03 4.61
CA LEU A 123 9.47 1.72 4.04
C LEU A 123 7.96 1.41 4.07
N ASP A 124 7.18 2.06 4.94
CA ASP A 124 5.73 1.84 5.06
C ASP A 124 4.98 2.19 3.75
N VAL A 125 5.51 3.15 2.98
CA VAL A 125 4.99 3.47 1.63
C VAL A 125 4.93 2.21 0.75
N TYR A 126 5.98 1.39 0.80
CA TYR A 126 6.10 0.18 -0.02
C TYR A 126 5.52 -1.06 0.67
N LYS A 127 4.75 -0.88 1.75
CA LYS A 127 3.92 -1.90 2.40
C LYS A 127 2.43 -1.57 2.26
N ALA A 128 2.09 -0.30 2.07
CA ALA A 128 0.72 0.15 1.88
C ALA A 128 0.00 -0.58 0.73
N SER A 129 -1.28 -0.89 0.95
CA SER A 129 -2.21 -1.28 -0.09
C SER A 129 -2.66 -0.04 -0.86
N ILE A 130 -2.38 -0.01 -2.16
CA ILE A 130 -2.61 1.13 -3.05
C ILE A 130 -3.21 0.64 -4.37
N GLN A 131 -3.78 1.52 -5.20
CA GLN A 131 -4.47 1.16 -6.44
C GLN A 131 -3.70 0.16 -7.33
N THR A 132 -2.39 0.37 -7.52
CA THR A 132 -1.58 -0.46 -8.43
C THR A 132 -1.03 -1.73 -7.78
N VAL A 133 -1.15 -1.85 -6.45
CA VAL A 133 -0.74 -2.99 -5.62
C VAL A 133 -1.82 -3.17 -4.54
N ASN A 134 -3.06 -3.39 -4.98
CA ASN A 134 -4.20 -3.43 -4.10
C ASN A 134 -4.31 -4.80 -3.47
N TRP A 135 -4.13 -4.88 -2.16
CA TRP A 135 -4.24 -6.10 -1.39
C TRP A 135 -5.14 -5.91 -0.17
N ASP A 136 -5.85 -6.97 0.17
CA ASP A 136 -6.68 -7.07 1.37
C ASP A 136 -6.45 -8.45 2.02
N PRO A 137 -6.37 -8.57 3.36
CA PRO A 137 -6.17 -9.84 4.05
C PRO A 137 -7.18 -10.94 3.68
N GLU A 138 -8.38 -10.57 3.25
CA GLU A 138 -9.45 -11.52 2.91
C GLU A 138 -9.32 -12.13 1.51
N MET A 139 -8.51 -11.51 0.63
CA MET A 139 -8.24 -12.00 -0.73
C MET A 139 -7.58 -13.38 -0.70
N LYS A 140 -7.99 -14.28 -1.60
CA LYS A 140 -7.50 -15.67 -1.66
C LYS A 140 -5.98 -15.72 -1.87
N ILE A 141 -5.42 -14.85 -2.72
CA ILE A 141 -3.97 -14.83 -2.98
C ILE A 141 -3.17 -14.32 -1.76
N ILE A 142 -3.76 -13.44 -0.95
CA ILE A 142 -3.12 -12.91 0.27
C ILE A 142 -3.15 -13.95 1.40
N LYS A 143 -4.26 -14.68 1.54
CA LYS A 143 -4.31 -15.88 2.38
C LYS A 143 -3.26 -16.89 1.93
N LYS A 144 -3.07 -17.07 0.62
CA LYS A 144 -2.01 -17.94 0.09
C LYS A 144 -0.60 -17.47 0.46
N ALA A 145 -0.34 -16.16 0.43
CA ALA A 145 0.93 -15.61 0.90
C ALA A 145 1.20 -16.00 2.36
N SER A 146 0.21 -15.83 3.24
CA SER A 146 0.29 -16.20 4.66
C SER A 146 0.50 -17.71 4.88
N GLU A 147 -0.07 -18.56 4.03
CA GLU A 147 0.21 -20.01 4.05
C GLU A 147 1.66 -20.34 3.68
N LEU A 148 2.15 -19.74 2.59
CA LEU A 148 3.50 -19.99 2.06
C LEU A 148 4.59 -19.53 3.02
N THR A 149 4.33 -18.47 3.78
CA THR A 149 5.27 -17.90 4.76
C THR A 149 5.15 -18.49 6.15
N LYS A 150 4.16 -19.35 6.39
CA LYS A 150 3.88 -19.92 7.72
C LYS A 150 5.12 -20.63 8.28
N GLY A 151 5.60 -20.13 9.42
CA GLY A 151 6.76 -20.70 10.13
C GLY A 151 8.12 -20.25 9.61
N LEU A 152 8.20 -19.56 8.46
CA LEU A 152 9.44 -18.96 7.97
C LEU A 152 9.86 -17.81 8.87
N LYS A 153 11.17 -17.66 9.08
CA LYS A 153 11.73 -16.76 10.09
C LYS A 153 12.37 -15.51 9.50
N THR A 154 12.94 -15.64 8.32
CA THR A 154 13.66 -14.56 7.63
C THR A 154 12.85 -14.04 6.45
N ASP A 155 13.01 -12.77 6.13
CA ASP A 155 12.42 -12.17 4.94
C ASP A 155 12.99 -12.83 3.69
N LYS A 156 14.28 -13.19 3.68
CA LYS A 156 14.87 -13.99 2.58
C LYS A 156 14.08 -15.28 2.29
N GLN A 157 13.68 -16.02 3.32
CA GLN A 157 12.89 -17.24 3.18
C GLN A 157 11.49 -16.92 2.65
N LYS A 158 10.81 -15.91 3.20
CA LYS A 158 9.47 -15.49 2.78
C LYS A 158 9.46 -15.01 1.32
N ILE A 159 10.41 -14.13 0.97
CA ILE A 159 10.62 -13.62 -0.40
C ILE A 159 10.79 -14.78 -1.35
N THR A 160 11.69 -15.72 -1.03
CA THR A 160 11.97 -16.88 -1.87
C THR A 160 10.73 -17.77 -2.06
N ALA A 161 9.96 -18.03 -0.99
CA ALA A 161 8.76 -18.86 -1.05
C ALA A 161 7.67 -18.23 -1.93
N ILE A 162 7.39 -16.94 -1.75
CA ILE A 162 6.41 -16.20 -2.54
C ILE A 162 6.88 -16.06 -3.99
N TYR A 163 8.14 -15.69 -4.23
CA TYR A 163 8.72 -15.59 -5.57
C TYR A 163 8.60 -16.90 -6.35
N ASN A 164 8.98 -18.03 -5.73
CA ASN A 164 8.88 -19.35 -6.36
C ASN A 164 7.43 -19.68 -6.73
N PHE A 165 6.50 -19.43 -5.81
CA PHE A 165 5.08 -19.60 -6.07
C PHE A 165 4.62 -18.79 -7.28
N VAL A 166 4.99 -17.51 -7.38
CA VAL A 166 4.59 -16.64 -8.49
C VAL A 166 5.14 -17.17 -9.82
N ILE A 167 6.44 -17.48 -9.92
CA ILE A 167 7.02 -17.94 -11.20
C ILE A 167 6.51 -19.31 -11.64
N ASP A 168 6.04 -20.15 -10.70
CA ASP A 168 5.48 -21.48 -10.96
C ASP A 168 3.99 -21.49 -11.27
N THR A 169 3.26 -20.53 -10.72
CA THR A 169 1.79 -20.52 -10.79
C THR A 169 1.29 -19.80 -12.03
N PHE A 170 1.92 -18.70 -12.41
CA PHE A 170 1.40 -17.82 -13.45
C PHE A 170 1.99 -18.10 -14.83
N SER A 171 1.22 -17.76 -15.86
CA SER A 171 1.64 -17.81 -17.27
C SER A 171 1.59 -16.44 -17.91
N TYR A 172 2.57 -16.14 -18.78
CA TYR A 172 2.56 -14.86 -19.50
C TYR A 172 1.43 -14.85 -20.53
N ASP A 173 0.63 -13.79 -20.51
CA ASP A 173 -0.49 -13.59 -21.43
C ASP A 173 -0.08 -12.68 -22.60
N TYR A 174 0.24 -13.31 -23.73
CA TYR A 174 0.66 -12.62 -24.95
C TYR A 174 -0.51 -11.98 -25.71
N ASP A 175 -1.75 -12.39 -25.46
CA ASP A 175 -2.91 -11.81 -26.12
C ASP A 175 -3.36 -10.56 -25.38
N LYS A 176 -3.36 -10.61 -24.03
CA LYS A 176 -3.69 -9.47 -23.17
C LYS A 176 -2.80 -8.26 -23.43
N ILE A 177 -1.48 -8.43 -23.56
CA ILE A 177 -0.55 -7.30 -23.78
C ILE A 177 -0.87 -6.49 -25.04
N ASN A 178 -1.45 -7.13 -26.07
CA ASN A 178 -1.82 -6.47 -27.32
C ASN A 178 -3.19 -5.77 -27.25
N ASN A 179 -3.98 -6.03 -26.20
CA ASN A 179 -5.36 -5.57 -26.06
C ASN A 179 -5.61 -4.81 -24.75
N ILE A 180 -4.55 -4.37 -24.05
CA ILE A 180 -4.71 -3.62 -22.79
C ILE A 180 -5.37 -2.27 -23.02
N GLU A 181 -6.36 -1.95 -22.18
CA GLU A 181 -6.89 -0.59 -22.12
C GLU A 181 -5.85 0.39 -21.57
N ILE A 182 -5.89 1.64 -22.00
CA ILE A 182 -4.98 2.70 -21.54
C ILE A 182 -5.08 2.91 -20.02
N THR A 183 -6.27 2.66 -19.45
CA THR A 183 -6.58 2.80 -18.03
C THR A 183 -6.37 1.49 -17.25
N TYR A 184 -5.73 0.48 -17.83
CA TYR A 184 -5.57 -0.82 -17.19
C TYR A 184 -4.83 -0.73 -15.85
N ILE A 185 -5.42 -1.32 -14.80
CA ILE A 185 -4.80 -1.57 -13.50
C ILE A 185 -4.92 -3.06 -13.13
N PRO A 186 -3.95 -3.66 -12.42
CA PRO A 186 -3.97 -5.07 -12.09
C PRO A 186 -5.01 -5.37 -11.02
N ASP A 187 -5.80 -6.42 -11.23
CA ASP A 187 -6.69 -7.01 -10.23
C ASP A 187 -6.08 -8.35 -9.79
N ILE A 188 -5.45 -8.36 -8.61
CA ILE A 188 -4.66 -9.52 -8.16
C ILE A 188 -5.52 -10.76 -7.89
N GLU A 189 -6.80 -10.62 -7.54
CA GLU A 189 -7.69 -11.77 -7.36
C GLU A 189 -8.10 -12.34 -8.72
N LYS A 190 -8.43 -11.50 -9.69
CA LYS A 190 -8.72 -11.95 -11.05
C LYS A 190 -7.51 -12.63 -11.68
N ILE A 191 -6.32 -12.03 -11.56
CA ILE A 191 -5.05 -12.65 -12.01
C ILE A 191 -4.85 -13.99 -11.31
N TYR A 192 -5.13 -14.07 -10.00
CA TYR A 192 -5.04 -15.31 -9.25
C TYR A 192 -6.02 -16.37 -9.71
N GLU A 193 -7.21 -16.01 -10.14
CA GLU A 193 -8.20 -16.96 -10.68
C GLU A 193 -7.82 -17.43 -12.08
N GLU A 194 -7.38 -16.52 -12.95
CA GLU A 194 -7.01 -16.81 -14.34
C GLU A 194 -5.66 -17.52 -14.46
N LYS A 195 -4.77 -17.36 -13.47
CA LYS A 195 -3.39 -17.86 -13.48
C LYS A 195 -2.57 -17.36 -14.67
N SER A 196 -2.96 -16.23 -15.27
CA SER A 196 -2.26 -15.58 -16.38
C SER A 196 -2.18 -14.06 -16.19
N GLY A 197 -1.19 -13.45 -16.83
CA GLY A 197 -1.04 -11.99 -16.80
C GLY A 197 0.19 -11.50 -17.56
N ILE A 198 0.34 -10.18 -17.62
CA ILE A 198 1.49 -9.49 -18.22
C ILE A 198 2.50 -9.05 -17.16
N CYS A 199 3.62 -8.43 -17.55
CA CYS A 199 4.66 -8.01 -16.60
C CYS A 199 4.14 -7.13 -15.45
N TYR A 200 3.17 -6.27 -15.73
CA TYR A 200 2.53 -5.44 -14.73
C TYR A 200 1.74 -6.27 -13.69
N ASP A 201 1.08 -7.34 -14.13
CA ASP A 201 0.29 -8.24 -13.30
C ASP A 201 1.18 -9.06 -12.36
N TYR A 202 2.25 -9.63 -12.90
CA TYR A 202 3.26 -10.35 -12.13
C TYR A 202 3.87 -9.46 -11.05
N SER A 203 4.20 -8.22 -11.41
CA SER A 203 4.83 -7.28 -10.48
C SER A 203 3.87 -6.82 -9.39
N ALA A 204 2.59 -6.63 -9.72
CA ALA A 204 1.55 -6.30 -8.75
C ALA A 204 1.25 -7.47 -7.81
N VAL A 205 1.13 -8.69 -8.34
CA VAL A 205 0.92 -9.89 -7.52
C VAL A 205 2.09 -10.12 -6.56
N LEU A 206 3.34 -10.09 -7.06
CA LEU A 206 4.50 -10.30 -6.21
C LEU A 206 4.59 -9.23 -5.13
N ALA A 207 4.41 -7.95 -5.48
CA ALA A 207 4.41 -6.88 -4.49
C ALA A 207 3.27 -7.05 -3.47
N ALA A 208 2.04 -7.31 -3.91
CA ALA A 208 0.88 -7.47 -3.02
C ALA A 208 1.09 -8.60 -2.00
N MET A 209 1.55 -9.77 -2.47
CA MET A 209 1.84 -10.89 -1.59
C MET A 209 2.94 -10.54 -0.58
N LEU A 210 4.04 -9.90 -1.00
CA LEU A 210 5.13 -9.51 -0.11
C LEU A 210 4.70 -8.44 0.91
N ARG A 211 4.01 -7.39 0.44
CA ARG A 211 3.49 -6.30 1.28
C ARG A 211 2.56 -6.80 2.37
N SER A 212 1.70 -7.77 2.06
CA SER A 212 0.82 -8.40 3.04
C SER A 212 1.56 -9.16 4.16
N GLN A 213 2.84 -9.48 3.95
CA GLN A 213 3.71 -10.17 4.91
C GLN A 213 4.71 -9.21 5.58
N ASP A 214 4.40 -7.90 5.52
CA ASP A 214 5.20 -6.79 6.07
C ASP A 214 6.58 -6.62 5.39
N ILE A 215 6.75 -7.13 4.17
CA ILE A 215 7.99 -7.01 3.39
C ILE A 215 7.83 -5.85 2.40
N PRO A 216 8.61 -4.75 2.51
CA PRO A 216 8.53 -3.64 1.58
C PRO A 216 8.90 -4.08 0.16
N ALA A 217 8.00 -3.83 -0.79
CA ALA A 217 8.18 -4.22 -2.18
C ALA A 217 7.66 -3.12 -3.11
N LYS A 218 8.55 -2.53 -3.89
CA LYS A 218 8.19 -1.56 -4.92
C LYS A 218 7.67 -2.27 -6.17
N LEU A 219 6.75 -1.63 -6.87
CA LEU A 219 6.43 -1.93 -8.26
C LEU A 219 7.08 -0.87 -9.13
N ILE A 220 8.06 -1.28 -9.93
CA ILE A 220 8.78 -0.40 -10.85
C ILE A 220 8.27 -0.62 -12.26
N LYS A 221 8.13 0.46 -13.02
CA LYS A 221 7.94 0.41 -14.47
C LYS A 221 9.05 1.20 -15.15
N GLY A 222 9.53 0.72 -16.29
CA GLY A 222 10.65 1.32 -16.99
C GLY A 222 11.17 0.44 -18.12
N TYR A 223 12.49 0.45 -18.30
CA TYR A 223 13.18 -0.30 -19.35
C TYR A 223 14.27 -1.19 -18.77
N THR A 224 14.53 -2.31 -19.43
CA THR A 224 15.62 -3.22 -19.08
C THR A 224 16.28 -3.79 -20.33
N ASP A 225 17.56 -4.14 -20.23
CA ASP A 225 18.30 -4.79 -21.31
C ASP A 225 17.83 -6.23 -21.58
N LEU A 226 17.04 -6.82 -20.66
CA LEU A 226 16.66 -8.23 -20.71
C LEU A 226 15.36 -8.48 -21.51
N VAL A 227 14.52 -7.46 -21.67
CA VAL A 227 13.19 -7.55 -22.28
C VAL A 227 13.01 -6.35 -23.21
N LYS A 228 12.43 -6.59 -24.40
CA LYS A 228 12.13 -5.49 -25.34
C LYS A 228 10.85 -4.78 -24.94
N GLY A 229 10.88 -3.45 -24.91
CA GLY A 229 9.72 -2.61 -24.67
C GLY A 229 9.62 -2.14 -23.21
N TYR A 230 8.50 -1.47 -22.91
CA TYR A 230 8.20 -1.01 -21.56
C TYR A 230 7.86 -2.21 -20.67
N HIS A 231 8.51 -2.30 -19.50
CA HIS A 231 8.47 -3.47 -18.64
C HIS A 231 8.17 -3.09 -17.19
N ALA A 232 7.75 -4.07 -16.40
CA ALA A 232 7.52 -3.91 -14.97
C ALA A 232 8.22 -5.03 -14.19
N TRP A 233 8.78 -4.67 -13.03
CA TRP A 233 9.48 -5.56 -12.11
C TRP A 233 9.34 -5.06 -10.68
N ASN A 234 10.00 -5.74 -9.73
CA ASN A 234 9.99 -5.37 -8.32
C ASN A 234 11.38 -5.03 -7.81
N GLU A 235 11.43 -4.06 -6.90
CA GLU A 235 12.52 -3.92 -5.94
C GLU A 235 11.98 -4.37 -4.59
N VAL A 236 12.63 -5.34 -3.95
CA VAL A 236 12.16 -5.92 -2.68
C VAL A 236 13.20 -5.69 -1.59
N TYR A 237 12.80 -5.08 -0.48
CA TYR A 237 13.73 -4.76 0.61
C TYR A 237 14.00 -6.01 1.44
N LEU A 238 15.28 -6.36 1.56
CA LEU A 238 15.76 -7.48 2.36
C LEU A 238 16.32 -6.92 3.67
N ALA A 239 15.52 -7.02 4.74
CA ALA A 239 15.84 -6.39 6.03
C ALA A 239 17.15 -6.91 6.64
N GLU A 240 17.48 -8.20 6.46
CA GLU A 240 18.70 -8.79 7.00
C GLU A 240 19.98 -8.22 6.37
N GLU A 241 19.89 -7.67 5.15
CA GLU A 241 21.02 -7.14 4.40
C GLU A 241 20.92 -5.61 4.19
N ASP A 242 19.90 -4.96 4.77
CA ASP A 242 19.59 -3.52 4.64
C ASP A 242 19.71 -3.00 3.19
N ARG A 243 19.10 -3.73 2.24
CA ARG A 243 19.20 -3.39 0.81
C ARG A 243 18.00 -3.85 -0.01
N TRP A 244 17.85 -3.22 -1.18
CA TRP A 244 16.84 -3.60 -2.18
C TRP A 244 17.39 -4.65 -3.14
N LEU A 245 16.64 -5.72 -3.35
CA LEU A 245 16.84 -6.75 -4.37
C LEU A 245 16.05 -6.38 -5.62
N VAL A 246 16.67 -6.41 -6.80
CA VAL A 246 15.92 -6.33 -8.06
C VAL A 246 15.45 -7.73 -8.43
N ILE A 247 14.13 -7.92 -8.57
CA ILE A 247 13.49 -9.20 -8.90
C ILE A 247 12.53 -9.01 -10.09
N ASP A 248 12.66 -9.89 -11.08
CA ASP A 248 11.82 -9.88 -12.30
C ASP A 248 11.17 -11.24 -12.50
N SER A 249 10.05 -11.44 -11.81
CA SER A 249 9.29 -12.70 -11.81
C SER A 249 8.74 -13.06 -13.20
N THR A 250 8.49 -12.07 -14.04
CA THR A 250 8.00 -12.29 -15.41
C THR A 250 9.09 -12.89 -16.28
N TYR A 251 10.27 -12.26 -16.27
CA TYR A 251 11.43 -12.75 -17.01
C TYR A 251 11.83 -14.15 -16.56
N ASP A 252 11.83 -14.39 -15.24
CA ASP A 252 12.21 -15.68 -14.67
C ASP A 252 11.20 -16.79 -14.95
N SER A 253 9.90 -16.52 -14.87
CA SER A 253 8.88 -17.49 -15.31
C SER A 253 9.10 -17.87 -16.79
N GLY A 254 9.39 -16.89 -17.65
CA GLY A 254 9.70 -17.12 -19.06
C GLY A 254 10.95 -17.97 -19.29
N LEU A 255 12.02 -17.75 -18.51
CA LEU A 255 13.24 -18.56 -18.57
C LEU A 255 13.01 -19.98 -18.03
N LYS A 256 12.28 -20.11 -16.92
CA LYS A 256 11.95 -21.40 -16.29
C LYS A 256 11.18 -22.31 -17.24
N LYS A 257 10.14 -21.79 -17.91
CA LYS A 257 9.37 -22.53 -18.93
C LYS A 257 10.21 -23.03 -20.10
N LYS A 258 11.31 -22.33 -20.41
CA LYS A 258 12.26 -22.71 -21.46
C LYS A 258 13.42 -23.57 -20.94
N ASN A 259 13.35 -24.03 -19.69
CA ASN A 259 14.40 -24.77 -18.99
C ASN A 259 15.78 -24.08 -19.04
N ARG A 260 15.79 -22.74 -18.97
CA ARG A 260 17.02 -21.93 -18.95
C ARG A 260 17.40 -21.60 -17.51
N LYS A 261 18.70 -21.47 -17.26
CA LYS A 261 19.21 -21.03 -15.95
C LYS A 261 18.86 -19.56 -15.69
N PHE A 262 18.50 -19.25 -14.46
CA PHE A 262 18.25 -17.90 -13.96
C PHE A 262 18.53 -17.84 -12.45
N THR A 263 18.62 -16.62 -11.92
CA THR A 263 18.74 -16.31 -10.48
C THR A 263 17.64 -15.32 -10.13
N MET A 264 17.06 -15.40 -8.92
CA MET A 264 16.01 -14.46 -8.48
C MET A 264 16.49 -13.02 -8.49
N GLU A 265 17.67 -12.76 -7.91
CA GLU A 265 18.28 -11.44 -7.90
C GLU A 265 18.87 -11.08 -9.27
N LYS A 266 18.57 -9.87 -9.73
CA LYS A 266 19.05 -9.30 -10.99
C LYS A 266 20.17 -8.29 -10.77
N ASP A 267 20.99 -8.14 -11.81
CA ASP A 267 21.93 -7.03 -11.90
C ASP A 267 21.16 -5.72 -12.08
N SER A 268 21.12 -4.90 -11.03
CA SER A 268 20.39 -3.64 -11.00
C SER A 268 20.84 -2.65 -12.07
N LYS A 269 22.07 -2.78 -12.59
CA LYS A 269 22.58 -1.92 -13.67
C LYS A 269 21.83 -2.09 -14.99
N LYS A 270 21.10 -3.21 -15.16
CA LYS A 270 20.31 -3.51 -16.36
C LYS A 270 18.86 -3.05 -16.27
N TYR A 271 18.47 -2.37 -15.19
CA TYR A 271 17.10 -1.97 -14.91
C TYR A 271 17.02 -0.46 -14.68
N HIS A 272 16.18 0.20 -15.46
CA HIS A 272 16.08 1.66 -15.50
C HIS A 272 14.63 2.08 -15.27
N GLY A 273 14.29 2.29 -13.99
CA GLY A 273 12.95 2.70 -13.57
C GLY A 273 12.60 4.11 -14.02
N THR A 274 11.37 4.31 -14.50
CA THR A 274 10.80 5.62 -14.83
C THR A 274 9.61 5.95 -13.93
N LYS A 275 8.96 4.93 -13.34
CA LYS A 275 7.89 5.05 -12.36
C LYS A 275 8.09 4.04 -11.24
N GLU A 276 7.70 4.44 -10.04
CA GLU A 276 7.81 3.69 -8.80
C GLU A 276 6.51 3.84 -8.00
N TYR A 277 6.02 2.72 -7.48
CA TYR A 277 4.77 2.58 -6.73
C TYR A 277 4.95 1.59 -5.56
#